data_AF-A0ABD1FWT6-F1
#
_entry.id   AF-A0ABD1FWT6-F1
#
_cell.length_a   1.000
_cell.length_b   1.000
_cell.length_c   1.000
_cell.angle_alpha   90.00
_cell.angle_beta   90.00
_cell.angle_gamma   90.00
#
_symmetry.space_group_name_H-M   'P 1'
#
loop_
_entity.id
_entity.type
_entity.pdbx_description
1 polymer ?
#
loop_
_entity_poly.entity_id
_entity_poly.type
_entity_poly.pdbx_seq_one_letter_code
_entity_poly.pdbx_strand_id
1 'polypeptide(L)'
;MESINLFLRLGFQKLALFSRSQISAAAQVIFRRAKLSMAKSKNHTAHNQSHKAHRNGIKKPKQQRNSSTKGMNPKFLRNQRYARKHNKQSGDAEIEE
;
A
#
# COMPACT_ATOMS: atom_id res chain seq x y z
N MET A 1 -27.07 7.33 -66.60
CA MET A 1 -27.34 6.23 -65.65
C MET A 1 -26.33 5.10 -65.86
N GLU A 2 -25.05 5.36 -65.62
CA GLU A 2 -24.05 4.30 -65.37
C GLU A 2 -23.17 4.70 -64.17
N SER A 3 -23.83 5.32 -63.18
CA SER A 3 -23.25 5.88 -61.97
C SER A 3 -23.45 4.96 -60.75
N ILE A 4 -23.31 3.63 -60.92
CA ILE A 4 -23.39 2.65 -59.80
C ILE A 4 -22.30 1.57 -59.81
N ASN A 5 -21.53 1.38 -60.89
CA ASN A 5 -20.38 0.44 -60.87
C ASN A 5 -19.07 1.10 -60.44
N LEU A 6 -19.16 2.13 -59.60
CA LEU A 6 -18.06 2.82 -58.93
C LEU A 6 -17.56 2.06 -57.68
N PHE A 7 -18.01 0.84 -57.38
CA PHE A 7 -17.75 0.21 -56.08
C PHE A 7 -17.13 -1.20 -56.05
N LEU A 8 -17.01 -1.93 -57.17
CA LEU A 8 -16.63 -3.36 -57.11
C LEU A 8 -15.69 -3.86 -58.21
N ARG A 9 -14.85 -2.99 -58.81
CA ARG A 9 -13.83 -3.44 -59.78
C ARG A 9 -12.45 -2.77 -59.68
N LEU A 10 -12.17 -2.19 -58.52
CA LEU A 10 -10.82 -1.96 -57.98
C LEU A 10 -10.69 -2.55 -56.56
N GLY A 11 -11.51 -3.57 -56.27
CA GLY A 11 -11.16 -4.55 -55.26
C GLY A 11 -10.04 -5.45 -55.81
N PHE A 12 -9.13 -5.87 -54.93
CA PHE A 12 -8.20 -6.98 -55.14
C PHE A 12 -6.82 -6.73 -55.81
N GLN A 13 -6.23 -5.54 -55.66
CA GLN A 13 -4.77 -5.35 -55.85
C GLN A 13 -4.12 -4.63 -54.65
N LYS A 14 -4.57 -4.95 -53.43
CA LYS A 14 -3.84 -4.71 -52.15
C LYS A 14 -3.84 -5.98 -51.30
N LEU A 15 -3.60 -7.12 -51.94
CA LEU A 15 -3.54 -8.45 -51.32
C LEU A 15 -2.34 -9.23 -51.87
N ALA A 16 -1.16 -8.65 -51.77
CA ALA A 16 0.11 -9.38 -51.78
C ALA A 16 1.20 -8.43 -51.31
N LEU A 17 2.03 -8.89 -50.37
CA LEU A 17 3.26 -8.23 -49.88
C LEU A 17 3.09 -7.14 -48.80
N PHE A 18 2.24 -7.38 -47.80
CA PHE A 18 2.58 -6.91 -46.45
C PHE A 18 3.66 -7.84 -45.89
N SER A 19 4.89 -7.53 -46.27
CA SER A 19 6.13 -8.12 -45.77
C SER A 19 6.07 -8.27 -44.24
N ARG A 20 5.93 -9.52 -43.79
CA ARG A 20 6.41 -9.99 -42.49
C ARG A 20 7.88 -9.60 -42.34
N SER A 21 8.20 -8.46 -41.76
CA SER A 21 9.51 -8.20 -41.11
C SER A 21 9.63 -6.74 -40.73
N GLN A 22 8.81 -6.25 -39.80
CA GLN A 22 9.23 -5.16 -38.91
C GLN A 22 8.54 -5.32 -37.55
N ILE A 23 8.71 -6.49 -36.91
CA ILE A 23 8.72 -6.48 -35.45
C ILE A 23 10.09 -5.88 -35.12
N SER A 24 10.08 -4.59 -34.79
CA SER A 24 11.25 -3.85 -34.37
C SER A 24 12.06 -4.70 -33.39
N ALA A 25 13.38 -4.74 -33.56
CA ALA A 25 14.28 -5.46 -32.65
C ALA A 25 14.00 -5.12 -31.16
N ALA A 26 13.44 -3.94 -30.88
CA ALA A 26 12.98 -3.48 -29.57
C ALA A 26 11.90 -4.39 -28.92
N ALA A 27 10.96 -4.96 -29.70
CA ALA A 27 9.93 -5.84 -29.15
C ALA A 27 10.47 -7.25 -28.80
N GLN A 28 11.63 -7.65 -29.34
CA GLN A 28 12.29 -8.92 -28.99
C GLN A 28 13.11 -8.82 -27.69
N VAL A 29 13.48 -7.61 -27.26
CA VAL A 29 14.22 -7.39 -25.99
C VAL A 29 13.31 -7.61 -24.78
N ILE A 30 11.99 -7.44 -24.92
CA ILE A 30 11.04 -7.56 -23.81
C ILE A 30 10.66 -9.03 -23.53
N PHE A 31 10.70 -9.92 -24.53
CA PHE A 31 10.26 -11.32 -24.40
C PHE A 31 11.38 -12.39 -24.41
N ARG A 32 12.66 -12.02 -24.51
CA ARG A 32 13.78 -12.97 -24.30
C ARG A 32 14.22 -12.97 -22.83
N ARG A 33 13.32 -13.31 -21.91
CA ARG A 33 13.66 -13.60 -20.51
C ARG A 33 13.74 -15.10 -20.24
N ALA A 34 14.38 -15.82 -21.16
CA ALA A 34 14.60 -17.25 -21.03
C ALA A 34 15.90 -17.51 -20.26
N LYS A 35 15.74 -18.03 -19.04
CA LYS A 35 16.60 -19.07 -18.47
C LYS A 35 18.07 -18.71 -18.25
N LEU A 36 18.31 -17.66 -17.47
CA LEU A 36 19.55 -17.61 -16.69
C LEU A 36 19.36 -18.55 -15.50
N SER A 37 20.35 -19.42 -15.27
CA SER A 37 20.44 -20.27 -14.09
C SER A 37 19.99 -19.50 -12.85
N MET A 38 19.27 -20.17 -11.95
CA MET A 38 18.90 -19.62 -10.64
C MET A 38 20.18 -19.43 -9.81
N ALA A 39 20.97 -18.43 -10.17
CA ALA A 39 22.14 -18.01 -9.44
C ALA A 39 21.67 -17.65 -8.03
N LYS A 40 22.31 -18.24 -7.01
CA LYS A 40 21.97 -18.01 -5.61
C LYS A 40 22.06 -16.50 -5.34
N SER A 41 20.93 -15.91 -4.97
CA SER A 41 20.85 -14.51 -4.54
C SER A 41 21.14 -14.42 -3.03
N LYS A 42 21.30 -13.19 -2.52
CA LYS A 42 21.52 -12.96 -1.09
C LYS A 42 20.27 -13.36 -0.30
N ASN A 43 20.42 -14.28 0.65
CA ASN A 43 19.29 -14.82 1.42
C ASN A 43 18.71 -13.84 2.47
N HIS A 44 19.50 -12.88 2.96
CA HIS A 44 19.06 -11.91 3.95
C HIS A 44 19.94 -10.64 3.96
N THR A 45 19.34 -9.47 4.21
CA THR A 45 20.11 -8.24 4.47
C THR A 45 19.39 -7.24 5.38
N ALA A 46 20.12 -6.75 6.38
CA ALA A 46 19.72 -5.58 7.18
C ALA A 46 20.20 -4.25 6.56
N HIS A 47 20.83 -4.28 5.39
CA HIS A 47 21.31 -3.08 4.72
C HIS A 47 20.11 -2.19 4.33
N ASN A 48 20.25 -0.88 4.54
CA ASN A 48 19.22 0.13 4.30
C ASN A 48 17.98 0.06 5.24
N GLN A 49 17.92 -0.85 6.22
CA GLN A 49 16.79 -0.89 7.17
C GLN A 49 16.81 0.33 8.09
N SER A 50 17.98 0.63 8.69
CA SER A 50 18.16 1.81 9.54
C SER A 50 17.89 3.11 8.77
N HIS A 51 18.43 3.25 7.55
CA HIS A 51 18.18 4.43 6.72
C HIS A 51 16.69 4.64 6.45
N LYS A 52 15.91 3.60 6.12
CA LYS A 52 14.45 3.70 5.94
C LYS A 52 13.73 4.07 7.24
N ALA A 53 14.09 3.42 8.36
CA ALA A 53 13.49 3.70 9.66
C ALA A 53 13.68 5.17 10.10
N HIS A 54 14.83 5.76 9.74
CA HIS A 54 15.14 7.15 10.07
C HIS A 54 14.65 8.18 9.05
N ARG A 55 14.12 7.80 7.87
CA ARG A 55 13.55 8.77 6.90
C ARG A 55 12.40 9.58 7.50
N ASN A 56 11.49 8.92 8.21
CA ASN A 56 10.37 9.56 8.91
C ASN A 56 10.61 9.66 10.44
N GLY A 57 11.75 9.12 10.89
CA GLY A 57 12.14 8.98 12.29
C GLY A 57 11.36 7.90 13.03
N ILE A 58 12.02 7.26 14.00
CA ILE A 58 11.37 6.34 14.94
C ILE A 58 10.57 7.17 15.95
N LYS A 59 9.24 7.13 15.84
CA LYS A 59 8.36 7.91 16.72
C LYS A 59 8.25 7.25 18.09
N LYS A 60 8.35 8.06 19.15
CA LYS A 60 8.08 7.64 20.53
C LYS A 60 6.56 7.41 20.71
N PRO A 61 6.13 6.53 21.64
CA PRO A 61 4.72 6.41 21.96
C PRO A 61 4.17 7.76 22.45
N LYS A 62 2.96 8.11 22.01
CA LYS A 62 2.34 9.38 22.37
C LYS A 62 1.99 9.38 23.86
N GLN A 63 2.49 10.38 24.59
CA GLN A 63 2.09 10.62 25.98
C GLN A 63 0.69 11.26 25.99
N GLN A 64 -0.24 10.64 26.71
CA GLN A 64 -1.59 11.14 26.93
C GLN A 64 -1.74 11.51 28.40
N ARG A 65 -2.65 12.45 28.71
CA ARG A 65 -2.95 12.83 30.11
C ARG A 65 -3.36 11.62 30.96
N ASN A 66 -4.12 10.71 30.37
CA ASN A 66 -4.53 9.45 30.99
C ASN A 66 -4.01 8.28 30.16
N SER A 67 -3.18 7.43 30.76
CA SER A 67 -2.71 6.18 30.15
C SER A 67 -3.77 5.08 30.24
N SER A 68 -3.64 4.04 29.40
CA SER A 68 -4.56 2.90 29.44
C SER A 68 -4.40 2.10 30.73
N THR A 69 -5.50 1.85 31.42
CA THR A 69 -5.51 1.06 32.68
C THR A 69 -5.60 -0.46 32.43
N LYS A 70 -5.45 -0.89 31.18
CA LYS A 70 -5.53 -2.31 30.77
C LYS A 70 -4.36 -3.09 31.36
N GLY A 71 -4.64 -4.21 32.02
CA GLY A 71 -3.61 -5.04 32.66
C GLY A 71 -3.25 -4.62 34.09
N MET A 72 -3.88 -3.59 34.66
CA MET A 72 -3.70 -3.23 36.08
C MET A 72 -4.50 -4.16 37.01
N ASN A 73 -4.08 -4.21 38.29
CA ASN A 73 -4.67 -5.08 39.30
C ASN A 73 -6.21 -4.87 39.41
N PRO A 74 -7.02 -5.91 39.19
CA PRO A 74 -8.48 -5.81 39.28
C PRO A 74 -8.99 -5.27 40.62
N LYS A 75 -8.34 -5.59 41.76
CA LYS A 75 -8.72 -5.09 43.09
C LYS A 75 -8.57 -3.57 43.20
N PHE A 76 -7.46 -3.05 42.67
CA PHE A 76 -7.22 -1.61 42.62
C PHE A 76 -8.25 -0.91 41.72
N LEU A 77 -8.57 -1.50 40.56
CA LEU A 77 -9.57 -0.95 39.64
C LEU A 77 -10.98 -0.93 40.24
N ARG A 78 -11.35 -1.95 41.02
CA ARG A 78 -12.62 -1.96 41.76
C ARG A 78 -12.68 -0.81 42.75
N ASN A 79 -11.64 -0.63 43.56
CA ASN A 79 -11.56 0.46 44.53
C ASN A 79 -11.61 1.84 43.87
N GLN A 80 -10.80 2.05 42.82
CA GLN A 80 -10.76 3.33 42.10
C GLN A 80 -12.13 3.72 41.52
N ARG A 81 -12.92 2.75 41.05
CA ARG A 81 -14.29 3.01 40.57
C ARG A 81 -15.21 3.47 41.69
N TYR A 82 -15.16 2.84 42.86
CA TYR A 82 -15.99 3.24 44.00
C TYR A 82 -15.57 4.61 44.54
N ALA A 83 -14.28 4.88 44.69
CA ALA A 83 -13.77 6.19 45.11
C ALA A 83 -14.25 7.30 44.16
N ARG A 84 -14.07 7.13 42.85
CA ARG A 84 -14.55 8.11 41.85
C ARG A 84 -16.06 8.32 41.86
N LYS A 85 -16.85 7.30 42.24
CA LYS A 85 -18.31 7.41 42.33
C LYS A 85 -18.71 8.37 43.45
N HIS A 86 -18.08 8.27 44.62
CA HIS A 86 -18.45 9.08 45.78
C HIS A 86 -17.75 10.44 45.83
N ASN A 87 -16.55 10.55 45.25
CA ASN A 87 -15.84 11.83 45.15
C ASN A 87 -16.52 12.84 44.22
N LYS A 88 -17.35 12.39 43.27
CA LYS A 88 -18.15 13.31 42.42
C LYS A 88 -19.21 14.04 43.24
N GLN A 89 -19.88 13.32 44.14
CA GLN A 89 -20.92 13.90 44.99
C GLN A 89 -20.35 14.91 45.99
N SER A 90 -19.15 14.67 46.51
CA SER A 90 -18.46 15.63 47.38
C SER A 90 -17.88 16.81 46.60
N GLY A 91 -17.35 16.58 45.39
CA GLY A 91 -16.76 17.63 44.57
C GLY A 91 -17.75 18.74 44.16
N ASP A 92 -19.02 18.40 43.94
CA ASP A 92 -20.06 19.40 43.64
C ASP A 92 -20.40 20.27 44.87
N ALA A 93 -20.26 19.72 46.08
CA ALA A 93 -20.47 20.45 47.33
C ALA A 93 -19.29 21.38 47.70
N GLU A 94 -18.06 21.02 47.34
CA GLU A 94 -16.87 21.85 47.61
C GLU A 94 -16.63 22.97 46.57
N ILE A 95 -17.43 23.02 45.51
CA ILE A 95 -17.38 24.11 44.51
C ILE A 95 -18.38 25.24 44.86
N GLU A 96 -19.36 24.96 45.73
CA GLU A 96 -20.37 25.94 46.17
C GLU A 96 -20.00 26.65 47.50
N GLU A 97 -18.84 26.34 48.08
CA GLU A 97 -18.17 27.12 49.15
C GLU A 97 -17.05 28.00 48.56
#